data_AF-A0A2Z3V7Y3-F1
#
_entry.id   AF-A0A2Z3V7Y3-F1
#
_cell.length_a   1.000
_cell.length_b   1.000
_cell.length_c   1.000
_cell.angle_alpha   90.00
_cell.angle_beta   90.00
_cell.angle_gamma   90.00
#
_symmetry.space_group_name_H-M   'P 1'
#
loop_
_entity.id
_entity.type
_entity.pdbx_description
1 polymer ?
#
loop_
_entity_poly.entity_id
_entity_poly.type
_entity_poly.pdbx_seq_one_letter_code
_entity_poly.pdbx_strand_id
1 'polypeptide(L)'
;MANEITVPLLPCRSIDEIVEFYTMLGFDRTYYQLRPYPCVGLQREDLQLQFFGIPDFRPEDSYGSCVVLVSDTGALFEAFAAGMRKAHGKLLVSGIPRMTRPRKRKNVGNVSGFSIVDPGGNWIRIFHNTAAADDNTDEPASQLAKATRNAVVLGDSKGDTRQAARILDSALTRHRGSAPVTDLVEALAYRAELALRAEDTTAARDALARARALTLSEAEREQLGETLASLDDLEAVLLDRP
;
A
#
# COMPACT_ATOMS: atom_id res chain seq x y z
N MET A 1 -22.63 26.12 -11.49
CA MET A 1 -22.28 26.06 -10.06
C MET A 1 -20.90 25.43 -9.98
N ALA A 2 -20.07 25.92 -9.07
CA ALA A 2 -18.72 25.42 -8.84
C ALA A 2 -18.53 25.36 -7.32
N ASN A 3 -17.62 24.50 -6.85
CA ASN A 3 -17.32 24.20 -5.43
C ASN A 3 -18.26 23.18 -4.74
N GLU A 4 -18.93 22.32 -5.50
CA GLU A 4 -19.58 21.13 -4.95
C GLU A 4 -18.53 20.16 -4.35
N ILE A 5 -18.76 19.68 -3.13
CA ILE A 5 -17.87 18.75 -2.44
C ILE A 5 -18.56 17.39 -2.33
N THR A 6 -17.89 16.34 -2.82
CA THR A 6 -18.33 14.96 -2.63
C THR A 6 -17.54 14.33 -1.49
N VAL A 7 -18.23 13.82 -0.46
CA VAL A 7 -17.60 13.15 0.67
C VAL A 7 -18.03 11.68 0.68
N PRO A 8 -17.11 10.70 0.60
CA PRO A 8 -17.46 9.29 0.71
C PRO A 8 -17.89 8.95 2.14
N LEU A 9 -18.91 8.10 2.26
CA LEU A 9 -19.36 7.50 3.52
C LEU A 9 -18.96 6.03 3.52
N LEU A 10 -18.12 5.62 4.47
CA LEU A 10 -17.53 4.28 4.52
C LEU A 10 -17.99 3.51 5.76
N PRO A 11 -18.29 2.20 5.63
CA PRO A 11 -18.75 1.38 6.75
C PRO A 11 -17.60 1.07 7.72
N CYS A 12 -17.94 0.91 8.99
CA CYS A 12 -17.01 0.39 9.99
C CYS A 12 -17.79 -0.32 11.11
N ARG A 13 -17.09 -1.15 11.87
CA ARG A 13 -17.64 -1.76 13.10
C ARG A 13 -17.61 -0.77 14.27
N SER A 14 -16.51 -0.01 14.39
CA SER A 14 -16.25 0.94 15.48
C SER A 14 -15.75 2.26 14.92
N ILE A 15 -16.47 3.36 15.18
CA ILE A 15 -16.01 4.70 14.79
C ILE A 15 -14.82 5.18 15.65
N ASP A 16 -14.60 4.60 16.83
CA ASP A 16 -13.48 4.97 17.69
C ASP A 16 -12.16 4.36 17.16
N GLU A 17 -12.19 3.12 16.68
CA GLU A 17 -11.03 2.48 16.00
C GLU A 17 -10.65 3.26 14.73
N ILE A 18 -11.64 3.76 14.01
CA ILE A 18 -11.44 4.64 12.84
C ILE A 18 -10.79 5.96 13.28
N VAL A 19 -11.32 6.63 14.31
CA VAL A 19 -10.75 7.89 14.82
C VAL A 19 -9.29 7.71 15.20
N GLU A 20 -8.96 6.68 15.98
CA GLU A 20 -7.59 6.40 16.42
C GLU A 20 -6.65 6.22 15.22
N PHE A 21 -7.03 5.37 14.27
CA PHE A 21 -6.22 5.08 13.09
C PHE A 21 -5.99 6.31 12.21
N TYR A 22 -7.03 7.07 11.87
CA TYR A 22 -6.85 8.25 11.01
C TYR A 22 -6.18 9.42 11.74
N THR A 23 -6.33 9.53 13.07
CA THR A 23 -5.57 10.50 13.87
C THR A 23 -4.07 10.21 13.81
N MET A 24 -3.67 8.93 13.89
CA MET A 24 -2.28 8.51 13.66
C MET A 24 -1.77 8.94 12.28
N LEU A 25 -2.63 8.91 11.26
CA LEU A 25 -2.32 9.38 9.90
C LEU A 25 -2.38 10.92 9.75
N GLY A 26 -2.65 11.65 10.84
CA GLY A 26 -2.70 13.10 10.87
C GLY A 26 -3.99 13.69 10.30
N PHE A 27 -5.12 13.02 10.48
CA PHE A 27 -6.45 13.59 10.28
C PHE A 27 -6.98 14.19 11.59
N ASP A 28 -7.75 15.26 11.46
CA ASP A 28 -8.54 15.84 12.53
C ASP A 28 -9.99 15.38 12.45
N ARG A 29 -10.61 15.22 13.62
CA ARG A 29 -12.03 14.87 13.73
C ARG A 29 -12.89 16.12 13.60
N THR A 30 -13.69 16.18 12.53
CA THR A 30 -14.57 17.32 12.22
C THR A 30 -16.00 17.12 12.71
N TYR A 31 -16.42 15.87 12.88
CA TYR A 31 -17.75 15.52 13.38
C TYR A 31 -17.70 14.20 14.14
N TYR A 32 -18.53 14.05 15.18
CA TYR A 32 -18.61 12.82 15.96
C TYR A 32 -19.99 12.65 16.59
N GLN A 33 -20.60 11.49 16.40
CA GLN A 33 -21.87 11.13 16.98
C GLN A 33 -21.89 9.64 17.32
N LEU A 34 -22.35 9.29 18.53
CA LEU A 34 -22.55 7.89 18.94
C LEU A 34 -24.01 7.44 18.87
N ARG A 35 -24.95 8.38 19.06
CA ARG A 35 -26.40 8.12 19.06
C ARG A 35 -27.13 9.21 18.27
N PRO A 36 -28.24 8.87 17.57
CA PRO A 36 -28.90 7.56 17.55
C PRO A 36 -28.20 6.50 16.69
N TYR A 37 -27.26 6.90 15.84
CA TYR A 37 -26.39 6.02 15.07
C TYR A 37 -24.94 6.52 15.13
N PRO A 38 -23.94 5.61 15.17
CA PRO A 38 -22.54 6.00 15.18
C PRO A 38 -22.10 6.57 13.82
N CYS A 39 -21.51 7.75 13.81
CA CYS A 39 -20.83 8.29 12.64
C CYS A 39 -19.76 9.31 13.02
N VAL A 40 -18.77 9.47 12.16
CA VAL A 40 -17.63 10.38 12.35
C VAL A 40 -17.22 11.00 11.03
N GLY A 41 -16.89 12.29 11.07
CA GLY A 41 -16.22 13.01 9.98
C GLY A 41 -14.76 13.24 10.31
N LEU A 42 -13.89 12.99 9.34
CA LEU A 42 -12.45 13.14 9.45
C LEU A 42 -11.93 13.96 8.28
N GLN A 43 -10.97 14.85 8.56
CA GLN A 43 -10.39 15.71 7.54
C GLN A 43 -8.87 15.82 7.71
N ARG A 44 -8.16 15.79 6.59
CA ARG A 44 -6.75 16.16 6.50
C ARG A 44 -6.61 17.10 5.31
N GLU A 45 -6.33 18.37 5.56
CA GLU A 45 -6.32 19.38 4.50
C GLU A 45 -7.64 19.33 3.70
N ASP A 46 -7.59 19.15 2.38
CA ASP A 46 -8.79 19.03 1.54
C ASP A 46 -9.39 17.61 1.50
N LEU A 47 -8.69 16.61 2.03
CA LEU A 47 -9.15 15.22 2.05
C LEU A 47 -10.16 15.01 3.16
N GLN A 48 -11.42 14.81 2.78
CA GLN A 48 -12.54 14.58 3.69
C GLN A 48 -13.08 13.16 3.55
N LEU A 49 -13.26 12.48 4.68
CA LEU A 49 -13.84 11.13 4.76
C LEU A 49 -14.89 11.10 5.87
N GLN A 50 -16.00 10.40 5.63
CA GLN A 50 -16.98 10.08 6.67
C GLN A 50 -17.12 8.58 6.85
N PHE A 51 -17.39 8.18 8.09
CA PHE A 51 -17.61 6.80 8.46
C PHE A 51 -18.88 6.63 9.27
N PHE A 52 -19.51 5.48 9.13
CA PHE A 52 -20.71 5.11 9.87
C PHE A 52 -20.59 3.70 10.45
N GLY A 53 -21.07 3.53 11.68
CA GLY A 53 -21.04 2.27 12.40
C GLY A 53 -22.16 1.34 11.96
N ILE A 54 -21.82 0.09 11.64
CA ILE A 54 -22.77 -0.99 11.39
C ILE A 54 -22.54 -2.08 12.48
N PRO A 55 -23.56 -2.43 13.28
CA PRO A 55 -23.46 -3.53 14.25
C PRO A 55 -23.02 -4.84 13.59
N ASP A 56 -22.15 -5.58 14.27
CA ASP A 56 -21.61 -6.88 13.83
C ASP A 56 -20.91 -6.87 12.46
N PHE A 57 -20.57 -5.69 11.94
CA PHE A 57 -19.85 -5.57 10.68
C PHE A 57 -18.46 -6.18 10.78
N ARG A 58 -18.14 -7.02 9.81
CA ARG A 58 -16.85 -7.69 9.69
C ARG A 58 -15.99 -6.94 8.67
N PRO A 59 -14.86 -6.34 9.08
CA PRO A 59 -13.98 -5.61 8.17
C PRO A 59 -13.54 -6.43 6.95
N GLU A 60 -13.38 -7.74 7.11
CA GLU A 60 -12.99 -8.66 6.03
C GLU A 60 -14.04 -8.76 4.91
N ASP A 61 -15.31 -8.47 5.22
CA ASP A 61 -16.44 -8.50 4.29
C ASP A 61 -16.73 -7.10 3.70
N SER A 62 -15.88 -6.10 3.96
CA SER A 62 -16.10 -4.73 3.51
C SER A 62 -15.98 -4.58 1.99
N TYR A 63 -16.98 -3.93 1.39
CA TYR A 63 -16.93 -3.44 0.01
C TYR A 63 -16.57 -1.94 -0.07
N GLY A 64 -16.31 -1.29 1.06
CA GLY A 64 -16.02 0.13 1.11
C GLY A 64 -14.74 0.46 0.34
N SER A 65 -14.81 1.42 -0.57
CA SER A 65 -13.64 1.92 -1.28
C SER A 65 -13.87 3.36 -1.72
N CYS A 66 -12.81 4.16 -1.70
CA CYS A 66 -12.81 5.46 -2.36
C CYS A 66 -11.50 5.67 -3.11
N VAL A 67 -11.54 6.59 -4.07
CA VAL A 67 -10.36 7.08 -4.78
C VAL A 67 -10.02 8.46 -4.25
N VAL A 68 -8.74 8.66 -3.94
CA VAL A 68 -8.17 9.94 -3.55
C VAL A 68 -7.12 10.31 -4.59
N LEU A 69 -7.27 11.48 -5.21
CA LEU A 69 -6.31 12.00 -6.18
C LEU A 69 -5.47 13.08 -5.51
N VAL A 70 -4.15 12.93 -5.54
CA VAL A 70 -3.20 13.85 -4.90
C VAL A 70 -2.14 14.33 -5.88
N SER A 71 -1.56 15.50 -5.63
CA SER A 71 -0.43 16.00 -6.42
C SER A 71 0.86 15.21 -6.18
N ASP A 72 1.04 14.63 -5.01
CA ASP A 72 2.25 13.87 -4.66
C ASP A 72 1.89 12.66 -3.79
N THR A 73 1.99 11.47 -4.39
CA THR A 73 1.71 10.21 -3.68
C THR A 73 2.83 9.83 -2.73
N GLY A 74 4.08 10.21 -3.01
CA GLY A 74 5.23 9.94 -2.15
C GLY A 74 5.17 10.75 -0.87
N ALA A 75 4.89 12.06 -0.98
CA ALA A 75 4.75 12.94 0.19
C ALA A 75 3.62 12.48 1.13
N LEU A 76 2.45 12.11 0.60
CA LEU A 76 1.36 11.61 1.42
C LEU A 76 1.69 10.24 2.04
N PHE A 77 2.33 9.34 1.28
CA PHE A 77 2.78 8.06 1.81
C PHE A 77 3.75 8.23 2.97
N GLU A 78 4.77 9.08 2.85
CA GLU A 78 5.75 9.30 3.91
C GLU A 78 5.13 9.94 5.16
N ALA A 79 4.17 10.87 4.99
CA ALA A 79 3.43 11.42 6.12
C ALA A 79 2.68 10.33 6.91
N PHE A 80 2.02 9.41 6.20
CA PHE A 80 1.33 8.27 6.81
C PHE A 80 2.29 7.26 7.42
N ALA A 81 3.39 6.94 6.73
CA ALA A 81 4.41 6.03 7.21
C ALA A 81 5.08 6.55 8.48
N ALA A 82 5.36 7.85 8.57
CA ALA A 82 5.89 8.49 9.77
C ALA A 82 4.92 8.35 10.96
N GLY A 83 3.62 8.55 10.73
CA GLY A 83 2.57 8.31 11.73
C GLY A 83 2.57 6.87 12.25
N MET A 84 2.60 5.89 11.35
CA MET A 84 2.66 4.47 11.70
C MET A 84 3.94 4.11 12.47
N ARG A 85 5.11 4.57 12.00
CA ARG A 85 6.39 4.34 12.69
C ARG A 85 6.40 4.95 14.09
N LYS A 86 5.82 6.14 14.27
CA LYS A 86 5.70 6.80 15.59
C LYS A 86 4.80 6.01 16.54
N ALA A 87 3.67 5.49 16.06
CA ALA A 87 2.70 4.79 16.90
C ALA A 87 3.07 3.31 17.17
N HIS A 88 3.69 2.64 16.19
CA HIS A 88 3.88 1.19 16.20
C HIS A 88 5.35 0.76 16.03
N GLY A 89 6.28 1.68 15.84
CA GLY A 89 7.69 1.37 15.54
C GLY A 89 7.94 0.84 14.12
N LYS A 90 6.90 0.66 13.30
CA LYS A 90 6.96 0.03 11.97
C LYS A 90 5.78 0.44 11.08
N LEU A 91 5.86 0.08 9.80
CA LEU A 91 4.71 0.15 8.89
C LEU A 91 3.77 -1.03 9.12
N LEU A 92 2.46 -0.77 8.97
CA LEU A 92 1.45 -1.82 8.96
C LEU A 92 1.33 -2.37 7.54
N VAL A 93 2.01 -3.49 7.24
CA VAL A 93 2.09 -4.05 5.88
C VAL A 93 1.15 -5.23 5.62
N SER A 94 0.48 -5.76 6.66
CA SER A 94 -0.35 -6.96 6.62
C SER A 94 -1.56 -6.84 7.53
N GLY A 95 -2.61 -7.63 7.28
CA GLY A 95 -3.83 -7.62 8.09
C GLY A 95 -4.75 -6.43 7.77
N ILE A 96 -5.63 -6.14 8.73
CA ILE A 96 -6.53 -4.99 8.73
C ILE A 96 -6.31 -4.28 10.07
N PRO A 97 -5.79 -3.04 10.09
CA PRO A 97 -5.42 -2.20 8.94
C PRO A 97 -4.04 -2.52 8.33
N ARG A 98 -3.81 -2.07 7.09
CA ARG A 98 -2.51 -2.10 6.41
C ARG A 98 -2.37 -0.99 5.35
N MET A 99 -1.15 -0.74 4.89
CA MET A 99 -0.80 0.18 3.82
C MET A 99 0.14 -0.50 2.81
N THR A 100 -0.15 -0.36 1.51
CA THR A 100 0.77 -0.76 0.44
C THR A 100 1.78 0.35 0.15
N ARG A 101 2.85 0.06 -0.58
CA ARG A 101 3.75 1.10 -1.07
C ARG A 101 3.28 1.77 -2.35
N PRO A 102 3.77 3.00 -2.65
CA PRO A 102 3.59 3.63 -3.95
C PRO A 102 4.27 2.79 -5.02
N ARG A 103 3.49 2.31 -5.98
CA ARG A 103 4.00 1.57 -7.15
C ARG A 103 3.23 1.97 -8.38
N LYS A 104 3.89 1.94 -9.54
CA LYS A 104 3.21 2.09 -10.82
C LYS A 104 2.23 0.93 -11.03
N ARG A 105 0.99 1.25 -11.38
CA ARG A 105 -0.06 0.24 -11.59
C ARG A 105 -0.55 0.26 -13.02
N LYS A 106 -0.29 -0.84 -13.74
CA LYS A 106 -0.66 -1.00 -15.16
C LYS A 106 -2.15 -0.75 -15.43
N ASN A 107 -3.02 -1.12 -14.50
CA ASN A 107 -4.48 -1.04 -14.70
C ASN A 107 -5.07 0.37 -14.51
N VAL A 108 -4.25 1.38 -14.19
CA VAL A 108 -4.65 2.78 -14.02
C VAL A 108 -3.65 3.72 -14.71
N GLY A 109 -3.28 3.39 -15.95
CA GLY A 109 -2.41 4.27 -16.76
C GLY A 109 -0.94 4.30 -16.31
N ASN A 110 -0.47 3.26 -15.61
CA ASN A 110 0.91 3.17 -15.10
C ASN A 110 1.31 4.28 -14.11
N VAL A 111 0.31 4.89 -13.47
CA VAL A 111 0.47 5.94 -12.48
C VAL A 111 0.92 5.33 -11.15
N SER A 112 1.81 6.03 -10.43
CA SER A 112 2.19 5.64 -9.07
C SER A 112 1.02 5.82 -8.12
N GLY A 113 0.75 4.80 -7.31
CA GLY A 113 -0.28 4.87 -6.29
C GLY A 113 -0.11 3.82 -5.21
N PHE A 114 -0.71 4.10 -4.05
CA PHE A 114 -0.73 3.20 -2.91
C PHE A 114 -2.14 3.10 -2.34
N SER A 115 -2.38 2.08 -1.52
CA SER A 115 -3.69 1.86 -0.90
C SER A 115 -3.53 1.76 0.61
N ILE A 116 -4.50 2.29 1.35
CA ILE A 116 -4.73 1.94 2.76
C ILE A 116 -5.94 1.01 2.80
N VAL A 117 -5.82 -0.05 3.60
CA VAL A 117 -6.97 -0.79 4.12
C VAL A 117 -7.11 -0.42 5.58
N ASP A 118 -8.16 0.32 5.92
CA ASP A 118 -8.36 0.87 7.26
C ASP A 118 -9.00 -0.15 8.23
N PRO A 119 -9.21 0.16 9.52
CA PRO A 119 -9.84 -0.77 10.48
C PRO A 119 -11.24 -1.26 10.09
N GLY A 120 -11.96 -0.51 9.24
CA GLY A 120 -13.24 -0.93 8.67
C GLY A 120 -13.08 -1.84 7.45
N GLY A 121 -11.86 -2.21 7.06
CA GLY A 121 -11.58 -2.96 5.85
C GLY A 121 -11.76 -2.17 4.57
N ASN A 122 -11.94 -0.84 4.66
CA ASN A 122 -12.20 0.01 3.51
C ASN A 122 -10.92 0.27 2.73
N TRP A 123 -11.01 0.24 1.41
CA TRP A 123 -9.89 0.51 0.52
C TRP A 123 -9.85 1.99 0.11
N ILE A 124 -8.97 2.75 0.75
CA ILE A 124 -8.64 4.10 0.33
C ILE A 124 -7.54 4.01 -0.72
N ARG A 125 -7.85 4.33 -1.97
CA ARG A 125 -6.96 4.15 -3.12
C ARG A 125 -6.40 5.50 -3.53
N ILE A 126 -5.13 5.74 -3.23
CA ILE A 126 -4.44 7.00 -3.48
C ILE A 126 -3.69 6.92 -4.80
N PHE A 127 -4.00 7.83 -5.71
CA PHE A 127 -3.32 7.96 -7.00
C PHE A 127 -2.86 9.39 -7.22
N HIS A 128 -1.84 9.55 -8.04
CA HIS A 128 -1.46 10.87 -8.53
C HIS A 128 -2.60 11.44 -9.39
N ASN A 129 -2.89 12.74 -9.24
CA ASN A 129 -3.93 13.43 -10.00
C ASN A 129 -3.46 13.72 -11.42
N THR A 130 -3.71 12.80 -12.35
CA THR A 130 -3.26 12.87 -13.75
C THR A 130 -4.17 13.68 -14.68
N ALA A 131 -4.82 14.74 -14.20
CA ALA A 131 -5.54 15.66 -15.11
C ALA A 131 -4.62 16.24 -16.22
N ALA A 132 -3.30 16.15 -16.06
CA ALA A 132 -2.31 16.16 -17.14
C ALA A 132 -1.85 14.72 -17.42
N ALA A 133 -2.39 14.09 -18.45
CA ALA A 133 -1.97 12.77 -18.88
C ALA A 133 -0.57 12.85 -19.51
N ASP A 134 0.46 12.50 -18.74
CA ASP A 134 1.66 11.93 -19.37
C ASP A 134 1.31 10.50 -19.74
N ASP A 135 1.01 10.29 -21.02
CA ASP A 135 0.84 8.98 -21.67
C ASP A 135 2.20 8.27 -21.80
N ASN A 136 3.00 8.30 -20.73
CA ASN A 136 4.25 7.57 -20.62
C ASN A 136 3.88 6.10 -20.39
N THR A 137 3.62 5.44 -21.52
CA THR A 137 3.69 3.99 -21.67
C THR A 137 5.15 3.55 -21.52
N ASP A 138 5.68 3.73 -20.31
CA ASP A 138 6.98 3.25 -19.87
C ASP A 138 6.93 1.72 -19.90
N GLU A 139 7.34 1.12 -21.03
CA GLU A 139 7.35 -0.33 -21.22
C GLU A 139 8.28 -0.99 -20.19
N PRO A 140 7.95 -2.19 -19.67
CA PRO A 140 8.82 -2.86 -18.71
C PRO A 140 10.18 -3.17 -19.33
N ALA A 141 11.26 -2.81 -18.64
CA ALA A 141 12.63 -3.04 -19.09
C ALA A 141 12.99 -4.54 -19.25
N SER A 142 12.25 -5.43 -18.59
CA SER A 142 12.44 -6.88 -18.71
C SER A 142 11.14 -7.68 -18.54
N GLN A 143 11.21 -8.98 -18.84
CA GLN A 143 10.11 -9.91 -18.56
C GLN A 143 9.84 -10.06 -17.05
N LEU A 144 10.87 -9.90 -16.20
CA LEU A 144 10.68 -9.90 -14.75
C LEU A 144 9.94 -8.64 -14.31
N ALA A 145 10.35 -7.46 -14.78
CA ALA A 145 9.64 -6.21 -14.50
C ALA A 145 8.16 -6.28 -14.95
N LYS A 146 7.91 -6.89 -16.11
CA LYS A 146 6.54 -7.14 -16.60
C LYS A 146 5.74 -8.04 -15.65
N ALA A 147 6.34 -9.13 -15.17
CA ALA A 147 5.71 -10.04 -14.22
C ALA A 147 5.45 -9.34 -12.87
N THR A 148 6.40 -8.53 -12.38
CA THR A 148 6.25 -7.72 -11.17
C THR A 148 5.06 -6.76 -11.30
N ARG A 149 4.94 -6.02 -12.41
CA ARG A 149 3.78 -5.14 -12.64
C ARG A 149 2.44 -5.88 -12.67
N ASN A 150 2.39 -7.08 -13.27
CA ASN A 150 1.19 -7.92 -13.22
C ASN A 150 0.87 -8.38 -11.80
N ALA A 151 1.89 -8.70 -11.00
CA ALA A 151 1.72 -9.08 -9.59
C ALA A 151 1.25 -7.89 -8.75
N VAL A 152 1.68 -6.66 -9.05
CA VAL A 152 1.18 -5.43 -8.42
C VAL A 152 -0.32 -5.24 -8.69
N VAL A 153 -0.78 -5.49 -9.92
CA VAL A 153 -2.23 -5.42 -10.21
C VAL A 153 -3.02 -6.45 -9.38
N LEU A 154 -2.51 -7.67 -9.24
CA LEU A 154 -3.19 -8.71 -8.44
C LEU A 154 -3.18 -8.36 -6.95
N GLY A 155 -2.01 -8.06 -6.38
CA GLY A 155 -1.87 -7.84 -4.95
C GLY A 155 -2.37 -6.46 -4.49
N ASP A 156 -1.92 -5.39 -5.12
CA ASP A 156 -2.15 -4.01 -4.65
C ASP A 156 -3.43 -3.39 -5.20
N SER A 157 -3.95 -3.86 -6.34
CA SER A 157 -5.24 -3.40 -6.87
C SER A 157 -6.41 -4.32 -6.50
N LYS A 158 -6.22 -5.65 -6.55
CA LYS A 158 -7.30 -6.63 -6.32
C LYS A 158 -7.25 -7.33 -4.95
N GLY A 159 -6.16 -7.21 -4.20
CA GLY A 159 -5.99 -7.89 -2.92
C GLY A 159 -5.65 -9.37 -3.03
N ASP A 160 -5.45 -9.91 -4.23
CA ASP A 160 -5.11 -11.31 -4.46
C ASP A 160 -3.62 -11.57 -4.22
N THR A 161 -3.26 -11.56 -2.93
CA THR A 161 -1.89 -11.71 -2.44
C THR A 161 -1.31 -13.07 -2.85
N ARG A 162 -2.11 -14.14 -2.78
CA ARG A 162 -1.65 -15.50 -3.08
C ARG A 162 -1.32 -15.66 -4.56
N GLN A 163 -2.19 -15.20 -5.47
CA GLN A 163 -1.91 -15.29 -6.89
C GLN A 163 -0.75 -14.37 -7.30
N ALA A 164 -0.67 -13.16 -6.73
CA ALA A 164 0.45 -12.25 -6.94
C ALA A 164 1.80 -12.91 -6.59
N ALA A 165 1.89 -13.55 -5.41
CA ALA A 165 3.10 -14.25 -4.97
C ALA A 165 3.47 -15.40 -5.92
N ARG A 166 2.50 -16.24 -6.31
CA ARG A 166 2.73 -17.39 -7.21
C ARG A 166 3.33 -17.00 -8.56
N ILE A 167 2.79 -15.96 -9.20
CA ILE A 167 3.31 -15.52 -10.51
C ILE A 167 4.70 -14.89 -10.37
N LEU A 168 4.96 -14.22 -9.25
CA LEU A 168 6.24 -13.58 -8.98
C LEU A 168 7.33 -14.62 -8.67
N ASP A 169 7.01 -15.66 -7.91
CA ASP A 169 7.90 -16.80 -7.63
C ASP A 169 8.32 -17.52 -8.91
N SER A 170 7.36 -17.72 -9.82
CA SER A 170 7.60 -18.34 -11.13
C SER A 170 8.53 -17.48 -11.99
N ALA A 171 8.31 -16.16 -12.00
CA ALA A 171 9.12 -15.21 -12.77
C ALA A 171 10.54 -15.07 -12.20
N LEU A 172 10.69 -14.95 -10.88
CA LEU A 172 11.98 -14.89 -10.18
C LEU A 172 12.82 -16.13 -10.46
N THR A 173 12.21 -17.32 -10.46
CA THR A 173 12.89 -18.57 -10.79
C THR A 173 13.38 -18.59 -12.24
N ARG A 174 12.50 -18.20 -13.18
CA ARG A 174 12.80 -18.21 -14.61
C ARG A 174 13.87 -17.20 -15.03
N HIS A 175 13.90 -16.04 -14.38
CA HIS A 175 14.71 -14.90 -14.82
C HIS A 175 15.90 -14.57 -13.90
N ARG A 176 16.19 -15.41 -12.90
CA ARG A 176 17.28 -15.22 -11.93
C ARG A 176 18.63 -14.85 -12.53
N GLY A 177 18.97 -15.41 -13.70
CA GLY A 177 20.28 -15.24 -14.33
C GLY A 177 20.30 -14.33 -15.55
N SER A 178 19.15 -13.72 -15.91
CA SER A 178 19.00 -12.92 -17.13
C SER A 178 18.33 -11.57 -16.93
N ALA A 179 17.63 -11.36 -15.80
CA ALA A 179 17.07 -10.06 -15.47
C ALA A 179 18.16 -9.10 -14.94
N PRO A 180 18.01 -7.78 -15.18
CA PRO A 180 18.79 -6.76 -14.48
C PRO A 180 18.71 -6.95 -12.95
N VAL A 181 19.79 -6.62 -12.24
CA VAL A 181 19.83 -6.77 -10.78
C VAL A 181 18.80 -5.87 -10.08
N THR A 182 18.52 -4.69 -10.65
CA THR A 182 17.48 -3.76 -10.17
C THR A 182 16.10 -4.40 -10.18
N ASP A 183 15.71 -5.04 -11.29
CA ASP A 183 14.43 -5.75 -11.40
C ASP A 183 14.35 -6.93 -10.42
N LEU A 184 15.47 -7.61 -10.14
CA LEU A 184 15.53 -8.69 -9.15
C LEU A 184 15.28 -8.17 -7.73
N VAL A 185 15.92 -7.05 -7.35
CA VAL A 185 15.73 -6.43 -6.02
C VAL A 185 14.28 -5.97 -5.86
N GLU A 186 13.70 -5.28 -6.84
CA GLU A 186 12.30 -4.83 -6.79
C GLU A 186 11.32 -6.00 -6.69
N ALA A 187 11.52 -7.05 -7.49
CA ALA A 187 10.69 -8.24 -7.44
C ALA A 187 10.79 -8.98 -6.10
N LEU A 188 12.00 -9.08 -5.53
CA LEU A 188 12.21 -9.71 -4.22
C LEU A 188 11.63 -8.87 -3.08
N ALA A 189 11.77 -7.54 -3.12
CA ALA A 189 11.15 -6.63 -2.15
C ALA A 189 9.62 -6.78 -2.15
N TYR A 190 9.00 -6.77 -3.33
CA TYR A 190 7.56 -6.98 -3.43
C TYR A 190 7.13 -8.39 -3.01
N ARG A 191 7.95 -9.41 -3.32
CA ARG A 191 7.67 -10.79 -2.87
C ARG A 191 7.71 -10.92 -1.36
N ALA A 192 8.64 -10.25 -0.69
CA ALA A 192 8.72 -10.21 0.77
C ALA A 192 7.48 -9.54 1.39
N GLU A 193 7.03 -8.41 0.84
CA GLU A 193 5.80 -7.74 1.28
C GLU A 193 4.56 -8.63 1.11
N LEU A 194 4.44 -9.31 -0.04
CA LEU A 194 3.36 -10.27 -0.29
C LEU A 194 3.41 -11.45 0.69
N ALA A 195 4.60 -11.91 1.07
CA ALA A 195 4.77 -12.98 2.05
C ALA A 195 4.25 -12.55 3.43
N LEU A 196 4.60 -11.35 3.88
CA LEU A 196 4.12 -10.80 5.16
C LEU A 196 2.61 -10.62 5.18
N ARG A 197 2.01 -10.16 4.07
CA ARG A 197 0.55 -10.09 3.91
C ARG A 197 -0.13 -11.44 3.98
N ALA A 198 0.54 -12.49 3.53
CA ALA A 198 0.07 -13.87 3.59
C ALA A 198 0.45 -14.58 4.91
N GLU A 199 1.06 -13.87 5.86
CA GLU A 199 1.57 -14.40 7.14
C GLU A 199 2.63 -15.50 6.98
N ASP A 200 3.31 -15.54 5.83
CA ASP A 200 4.40 -16.47 5.53
C ASP A 200 5.76 -15.81 5.85
N THR A 201 6.13 -15.84 7.14
CA THR A 201 7.39 -15.23 7.62
C THR A 201 8.64 -15.92 7.06
N THR A 202 8.54 -17.22 6.75
CA THR A 202 9.65 -17.98 6.15
C THR A 202 9.94 -17.48 4.74
N ALA A 203 8.92 -17.37 3.89
CA ALA A 203 9.09 -16.83 2.54
C ALA A 203 9.47 -15.34 2.56
N ALA A 204 9.00 -14.57 3.55
CA ALA A 204 9.42 -13.18 3.72
C ALA A 204 10.93 -13.08 3.98
N ARG A 205 11.44 -13.86 4.95
CA ARG A 205 12.88 -13.90 5.30
C ARG A 205 13.74 -14.40 4.13
N ASP A 206 13.29 -15.42 3.39
CA ASP A 206 14.00 -15.89 2.18
C ASP A 206 14.12 -14.79 1.13
N ALA A 207 13.02 -14.13 0.78
CA ALA A 207 13.00 -13.08 -0.23
C ALA A 207 13.91 -11.89 0.16
N LEU A 208 13.87 -11.47 1.43
CA LEU A 208 14.75 -10.42 1.96
C LEU A 208 16.22 -10.82 1.90
N ALA A 209 16.57 -12.03 2.39
CA ALA A 209 17.95 -12.51 2.37
C ALA A 209 18.50 -12.58 0.94
N ARG A 210 17.69 -13.04 -0.02
CA ARG A 210 18.05 -13.08 -1.44
C ARG A 210 18.22 -11.67 -2.02
N ALA A 211 17.39 -10.71 -1.63
CA ALA A 211 17.54 -9.32 -2.08
C ALA A 211 18.85 -8.71 -1.57
N ARG A 212 19.19 -8.92 -0.30
CA ARG A 212 20.42 -8.42 0.33
C ARG A 212 21.70 -9.08 -0.17
N ALA A 213 21.61 -10.30 -0.67
CA ALA A 213 22.75 -11.01 -1.25
C ALA A 213 23.15 -10.50 -2.65
N LEU A 214 22.31 -9.69 -3.31
CA LEU A 214 22.62 -9.14 -4.63
C LEU A 214 23.67 -8.03 -4.51
N THR A 215 24.70 -8.10 -5.36
CA THR A 215 25.74 -7.06 -5.42
C THR A 215 25.26 -5.91 -6.29
N LEU A 216 25.24 -4.70 -5.72
CA LEU A 216 24.81 -3.47 -6.40
C LEU A 216 25.98 -2.51 -6.56
N SER A 217 26.10 -1.93 -7.76
CA SER A 217 26.92 -0.75 -8.00
C SER A 217 26.38 0.47 -7.24
N GLU A 218 27.15 1.56 -7.20
CA GLU A 218 26.72 2.81 -6.57
C GLU A 218 25.49 3.41 -7.28
N ALA A 219 25.51 3.44 -8.61
CA ALA A 219 24.40 3.92 -9.42
C ALA A 219 23.12 3.10 -9.22
N GLU A 220 23.23 1.76 -9.12
CA GLU A 220 22.07 0.90 -8.85
C GLU A 220 21.53 1.11 -7.42
N ARG A 221 22.38 1.39 -6.43
CA ARG A 221 21.92 1.71 -5.07
C ARG A 221 21.18 3.03 -5.01
N GLU A 222 21.68 4.04 -5.72
CA GLU A 222 21.00 5.33 -5.84
C GLU A 222 19.63 5.16 -6.50
N GLN A 223 19.57 4.44 -7.63
CA GLN A 223 18.31 4.13 -8.31
C GLN A 223 17.32 3.36 -7.42
N LEU A 224 17.81 2.42 -6.62
CA LEU A 224 16.99 1.56 -5.77
C LEU A 224 16.72 2.16 -4.38
N GLY A 225 17.03 3.43 -4.12
CA GLY A 225 16.95 4.02 -2.78
C GLY A 225 15.63 3.75 -2.04
N GLU A 226 14.48 3.98 -2.70
CA GLU A 226 13.15 3.69 -2.15
C GLU A 226 12.91 2.19 -1.92
N THR A 227 13.38 1.34 -2.83
CA THR A 227 13.26 -0.11 -2.72
C THR A 227 14.12 -0.65 -1.58
N LEU A 228 15.31 -0.10 -1.36
CA LEU A 228 16.19 -0.47 -0.25
C LEU A 228 15.60 -0.03 1.09
N ALA A 229 15.07 1.19 1.18
CA ALA A 229 14.32 1.64 2.36
C ALA A 229 13.08 0.76 2.63
N SER A 230 12.45 0.25 1.56
CA SER A 230 11.37 -0.72 1.68
C SER A 230 11.83 -2.03 2.32
N LEU A 231 13.01 -2.54 1.98
CA LEU A 231 13.57 -3.75 2.61
C LEU A 231 13.81 -3.52 4.11
N ASP A 232 14.36 -2.35 4.49
CA ASP A 232 14.60 -1.99 5.89
C ASP A 232 13.30 -2.01 6.71
N ASP A 233 12.23 -1.39 6.20
CA ASP A 233 10.92 -1.39 6.84
C ASP A 233 10.33 -2.82 6.98
N LEU A 234 10.51 -3.68 5.98
CA LEU A 234 10.02 -5.06 6.01
C LEU A 234 10.79 -5.92 7.01
N GLU A 235 12.10 -5.69 7.14
CA GLU A 235 12.94 -6.30 8.17
C GLU A 235 12.49 -5.86 9.57
N ALA A 236 12.18 -4.57 9.77
CA ALA A 236 11.63 -4.07 11.03
C ALA A 236 10.31 -4.75 11.41
N VAL A 237 9.44 -5.03 10.43
CA VAL A 237 8.19 -5.78 10.67
C VAL A 237 8.46 -7.22 11.14
N LEU A 238 9.50 -7.87 10.63
CA LEU A 238 9.85 -9.24 11.00
C LEU A 238 10.54 -9.36 12.34
N LEU A 239 11.28 -8.34 12.79
CA LEU A 239 11.90 -8.35 14.13
C LEU A 239 10.86 -8.41 15.24
N ASP A 240 9.66 -7.89 14.98
CA ASP A 240 8.51 -7.89 15.88
C ASP A 240 7.67 -9.18 15.84
N ARG A 241 8.04 -10.14 14.98
CA ARG A 241 7.35 -11.43 14.82
C ARG A 241 8.33 -12.57 15.12
N PRO A 242 8.07 -13.43 16.13
CA PRO A 242 8.92 -14.60 16.38
C PRO A 242 9.01 -15.49 15.13
#